data_AF-A0A0T9QNY9-F1
#
_entry.id   AF-A0A0T9QNY9-F1
#
_cell.length_a   1.000
_cell.length_b   1.000
_cell.length_c   1.000
_cell.angle_alpha   90.00
_cell.angle_beta   90.00
_cell.angle_gamma   90.00
#
_symmetry.space_group_name_H-M   'P 1'
#
loop_
_entity.id
_entity.type
_entity.pdbx_description
1 polymer ?
#
loop_
_entity_poly.entity_id
_entity_poly.type
_entity_poly.pdbx_seq_one_letter_code
_entity_poly.pdbx_strand_id
1 'polypeptide(L)'
;MTRQECARILFDEFRSLSQSFSIYGPYKHLIEKMITHMQNGNGAPFRSMSLDSALKEQVLGDKSNKSSLLKIKEIIERGIDWDKNIFPENLMPSFGDMQKTILPKFDRSQDRFNGLGITVHDTYATHITIESLHIEKDSYRAIVHYNVQDHFGLDNQDIMKYRNLRFFRLWFVLQRYNQFGYKPFMTDMKATVEIKGRK
;
A
#
# COMPACT_ATOMS: atom_id res chain seq x y z
N MET A 1 10.09 -11.13 -36.43
CA MET A 1 9.55 -10.52 -35.20
C MET A 1 10.66 -9.72 -34.55
N THR A 2 10.47 -8.42 -34.35
CA THR A 2 11.48 -7.55 -33.70
C THR A 2 11.44 -7.70 -32.18
N ARG A 3 12.51 -7.29 -31.47
CA ARG A 3 12.54 -7.28 -29.99
C ARG A 3 11.36 -6.50 -29.39
N GLN A 4 11.00 -5.37 -29.99
CA GLN A 4 9.87 -4.54 -29.55
C GLN A 4 8.53 -5.25 -29.74
N GLU A 5 8.37 -5.96 -30.85
CA GLU A 5 7.18 -6.74 -31.15
C GLU A 5 7.03 -7.95 -30.22
N CYS A 6 8.13 -8.64 -29.91
CA CYS A 6 8.15 -9.66 -28.87
C CYS A 6 7.69 -9.10 -27.52
N ALA A 7 8.27 -7.97 -27.08
CA ALA A 7 7.94 -7.37 -25.80
C ALA A 7 6.46 -6.96 -25.74
N ARG A 8 5.91 -6.39 -26.82
CA ARG A 8 4.49 -6.05 -26.92
C ARG A 8 3.60 -7.27 -26.69
N ILE A 9 3.87 -8.38 -27.38
CA ILE A 9 3.11 -9.64 -27.23
C ILE A 9 3.21 -10.17 -25.80
N LEU A 10 4.41 -10.15 -25.20
CA LEU A 10 4.61 -10.59 -23.82
C LEU A 10 3.86 -9.72 -22.81
N PHE A 11 3.81 -8.40 -23.02
CA PHE A 11 3.01 -7.49 -22.20
C PHE A 11 1.50 -7.66 -22.39
N ASP A 12 1.05 -7.96 -23.62
CA ASP A 12 -0.34 -8.31 -23.90
C ASP A 12 -0.76 -9.57 -23.12
N GLU A 13 0.05 -10.62 -23.18
CA GLU A 13 -0.16 -11.86 -22.41
C GLU A 13 -0.06 -11.61 -20.90
N PHE A 14 0.89 -10.78 -20.45
CA PHE A 14 1.06 -10.43 -19.04
C PHE A 14 -0.19 -9.73 -18.47
N ARG A 15 -0.78 -8.79 -19.21
CA ARG A 15 -2.06 -8.16 -18.85
C ARG A 15 -3.20 -9.18 -18.85
N SER A 16 -3.32 -10.02 -19.87
CA SER A 16 -4.37 -11.03 -19.93
C SER A 16 -4.33 -11.97 -18.72
N LEU A 17 -3.15 -12.49 -18.37
CA LEU A 17 -2.97 -13.36 -17.21
C LEU A 17 -3.21 -12.64 -15.87
N SER A 18 -3.04 -11.31 -15.81
CA SER A 18 -3.29 -10.53 -14.60
C SER A 18 -4.75 -10.54 -14.16
N GLN A 19 -5.68 -10.75 -15.10
CA GLN A 19 -7.13 -10.74 -14.84
C GLN A 19 -7.55 -11.87 -13.89
N SER A 20 -6.82 -13.00 -13.87
CA SER A 20 -7.07 -14.10 -12.92
C SER A 20 -6.81 -13.72 -11.45
N PHE A 21 -6.13 -12.60 -11.20
CA PHE A 21 -5.84 -12.10 -9.85
C PHE A 21 -6.63 -10.83 -9.49
N SER A 22 -7.49 -10.40 -10.40
CA SER A 22 -8.19 -9.12 -10.37
C SER A 22 -9.64 -9.31 -10.80
N ILE A 23 -10.32 -10.28 -10.16
CA ILE A 23 -11.59 -10.85 -10.61
C ILE A 23 -12.77 -9.93 -10.29
N TYR A 24 -12.72 -9.20 -9.17
CA TYR A 24 -13.81 -8.36 -8.69
C TYR A 24 -13.32 -7.14 -7.90
N GLY A 25 -14.23 -6.22 -7.60
CA GLY A 25 -13.94 -5.04 -6.77
C GLY A 25 -13.52 -3.80 -7.57
N PRO A 26 -13.47 -2.63 -6.89
CA PRO A 26 -13.22 -1.33 -7.53
C PRO A 26 -11.79 -1.17 -8.06
N TYR A 27 -10.86 -2.00 -7.59
CA TYR A 27 -9.44 -1.93 -7.93
C TYR A 27 -9.00 -2.90 -9.03
N LYS A 28 -9.94 -3.60 -9.66
CA LYS A 28 -9.61 -4.66 -10.62
C LYS A 28 -8.74 -4.20 -11.81
N HIS A 29 -8.84 -2.92 -12.18
CA HIS A 29 -8.08 -2.33 -13.28
C HIS A 29 -6.67 -1.88 -12.88
N LEU A 30 -6.33 -1.90 -11.58
CA LEU A 30 -5.08 -1.32 -11.08
C LEU A 30 -3.87 -2.12 -11.57
N ILE A 31 -3.94 -3.44 -11.55
CA ILE A 31 -2.84 -4.29 -12.03
C ILE A 31 -2.56 -4.07 -13.51
N GLU A 32 -3.59 -3.94 -14.36
CA GLU A 32 -3.42 -3.67 -15.79
C GLU A 32 -2.77 -2.29 -16.02
N LYS A 33 -3.15 -1.27 -15.24
CA LYS A 33 -2.52 0.06 -15.28
C LYS A 33 -1.05 0.00 -14.87
N MET A 34 -0.73 -0.77 -13.82
CA MET A 34 0.65 -0.94 -13.34
C MET A 34 1.52 -1.73 -14.31
N ILE A 35 0.97 -2.76 -14.97
CA ILE A 35 1.67 -3.46 -16.06
C ILE A 35 1.90 -2.53 -17.25
N THR A 36 0.91 -1.72 -17.62
CA THR A 36 1.04 -0.71 -18.68
C THR A 36 2.11 0.34 -18.33
N HIS A 37 2.20 0.71 -17.05
CA HIS A 37 3.24 1.60 -16.54
C HIS A 37 4.62 0.92 -16.54
N MET A 38 4.73 -0.37 -16.24
CA MET A 38 5.99 -1.12 -16.39
C MET A 38 6.48 -1.09 -17.84
N GLN A 39 5.57 -1.21 -18.81
CA GLN A 39 5.90 -1.20 -20.23
C GLN A 39 6.42 0.16 -20.72
N ASN A 40 5.83 1.26 -20.24
CA ASN A 40 6.03 2.59 -20.83
C ASN A 40 6.70 3.62 -19.91
N GLY A 41 6.68 3.41 -18.59
CA GLY A 41 7.09 4.36 -17.56
C GLY A 41 8.58 4.33 -17.21
N ASN A 42 9.36 3.40 -17.75
CA ASN A 42 10.82 3.33 -17.59
C ASN A 42 11.30 3.41 -16.12
N GLY A 43 10.57 2.78 -15.20
CA GLY A 43 10.90 2.75 -13.77
C GLY A 43 10.52 4.00 -12.98
N ALA A 44 9.85 4.98 -13.60
CA ALA A 44 9.33 6.14 -12.87
C ALA A 44 8.31 5.70 -11.81
N PRO A 45 8.21 6.39 -10.66
CA PRO A 45 7.21 6.06 -9.64
C PRO A 45 5.78 6.09 -10.20
N PHE A 46 4.94 5.19 -9.71
CA PHE A 46 3.53 5.10 -10.07
C PHE A 46 2.64 5.59 -8.93
N ARG A 47 1.62 6.38 -9.28
CA ARG A 47 0.60 6.87 -8.35
C ARG A 47 -0.77 6.77 -9.00
N SER A 48 -1.79 6.51 -8.19
CA SER A 48 -3.17 6.58 -8.66
C SER A 48 -4.13 6.84 -7.51
N MET A 49 -5.25 7.50 -7.79
CA MET A 49 -6.32 7.66 -6.79
C MET A 49 -6.88 6.32 -6.30
N SER A 50 -6.82 5.27 -7.13
CA SER A 50 -7.22 3.92 -6.75
C SER A 50 -6.32 3.35 -5.65
N LEU A 51 -5.02 3.60 -5.72
CA LEU A 51 -4.04 3.22 -4.71
C LEU A 51 -4.29 3.97 -3.39
N ASP A 52 -4.56 5.27 -3.47
CA ASP A 52 -4.88 6.11 -2.31
C ASP A 52 -6.18 5.65 -1.62
N SER A 53 -7.23 5.35 -2.40
CA SER A 53 -8.49 4.82 -1.87
C SER A 53 -8.31 3.45 -1.23
N ALA A 54 -7.56 2.54 -1.88
CA ALA A 54 -7.28 1.22 -1.34
C ALA A 54 -6.53 1.31 0.01
N LEU A 55 -5.53 2.19 0.11
CA LEU A 55 -4.83 2.44 1.37
C LEU A 55 -5.78 2.98 2.45
N LYS A 56 -6.63 3.94 2.10
CA LYS A 56 -7.60 4.52 3.03
C LYS A 56 -8.58 3.47 3.56
N GLU A 57 -9.12 2.63 2.68
CA GLU A 57 -10.00 1.52 3.06
C GLU A 57 -9.27 0.50 3.94
N GLN A 58 -8.01 0.19 3.64
CA GLN A 58 -7.21 -0.73 4.44
C GLN A 58 -6.98 -0.21 5.87
N VAL A 59 -6.58 1.07 5.99
CA VAL A 59 -6.35 1.76 7.26
C VAL A 59 -7.64 1.84 8.10
N LEU A 60 -8.77 2.21 7.49
CA LEU A 60 -10.06 2.32 8.19
C LEU A 60 -10.65 0.96 8.55
N GLY A 61 -10.44 -0.04 7.70
CA GLY A 61 -10.97 -1.40 7.83
C GLY A 61 -10.15 -2.28 8.79
N ASP A 62 -8.91 -1.92 9.12
CA ASP A 62 -8.11 -2.70 10.07
C ASP A 62 -8.63 -2.54 11.51
N LYS A 63 -9.33 -3.58 11.98
CA LYS A 63 -9.85 -3.71 13.35
C LYS A 63 -9.01 -4.65 14.22
N SER A 64 -7.83 -5.06 13.75
CA SER A 64 -6.95 -5.92 14.54
C SER A 64 -6.40 -5.18 15.76
N ASN A 65 -5.97 -5.93 16.76
CA ASN A 65 -5.27 -5.39 17.93
C ASN A 65 -3.92 -4.73 17.60
N LYS A 66 -3.42 -4.91 16.37
CA LYS A 66 -2.18 -4.30 15.87
C LYS A 66 -2.44 -3.15 14.89
N SER A 67 -3.69 -2.72 14.71
CA SER A 67 -4.04 -1.60 13.83
C SER A 67 -3.33 -0.32 14.25
N SER A 68 -2.55 0.26 13.33
CA SER A 68 -1.85 1.53 13.56
C SER A 68 -2.81 2.66 13.90
N LEU A 69 -3.97 2.72 13.23
CA LEU A 69 -4.97 3.76 13.47
C LEU A 69 -5.61 3.62 14.87
N LEU A 70 -5.96 2.39 15.26
CA LEU A 70 -6.51 2.14 16.61
C LEU A 70 -5.48 2.39 17.70
N LYS A 71 -4.20 2.11 17.44
CA LYS A 71 -3.13 2.38 18.40
C LYS A 71 -2.90 3.87 18.60
N ILE A 72 -2.89 4.65 17.51
CA ILE A 72 -2.83 6.12 17.57
C ILE A 72 -4.02 6.67 18.37
N LYS A 73 -5.23 6.17 18.06
CA LYS A 73 -6.45 6.53 18.79
C LYS A 73 -6.33 6.27 20.29
N GLU A 74 -5.90 5.06 20.67
CA GLU A 74 -5.72 4.64 22.07
C GLU A 74 -4.69 5.51 22.81
N ILE A 75 -3.56 5.84 22.15
CA ILE A 75 -2.52 6.70 22.72
C ILE A 75 -3.07 8.11 22.98
N ILE A 76 -3.76 8.69 22.00
CA ILE A 76 -4.38 10.02 22.14
C ILE A 76 -5.38 10.01 23.29
N GLU A 77 -6.32 9.05 23.31
CA GLU A 77 -7.38 8.97 24.32
C GLU A 77 -6.86 8.84 25.75
N ARG A 78 -5.80 8.05 25.95
CA ARG A 78 -5.18 7.89 27.28
C ARG A 78 -4.28 9.05 27.68
N GLY A 79 -3.76 9.79 26.70
CA GLY A 79 -2.78 10.84 26.93
C GLY A 79 -3.36 12.24 27.12
N ILE A 80 -4.59 12.50 26.66
CA ILE A 80 -5.22 13.82 26.80
C ILE A 80 -5.38 14.20 28.28
N ASP A 81 -4.83 15.37 28.65
CA ASP A 81 -5.19 16.10 29.86
C ASP A 81 -6.45 16.92 29.58
N TRP A 82 -7.62 16.36 29.94
CA TRP A 82 -8.93 16.97 29.69
C TRP A 82 -9.18 18.26 30.47
N ASP A 83 -8.49 18.48 31.58
CA ASP A 83 -8.66 19.71 32.37
C ASP A 83 -7.93 20.88 31.69
N LYS A 84 -6.82 20.59 30.99
CA LYS A 84 -6.03 21.57 30.24
C LYS A 84 -6.31 21.59 28.74
N ASN A 85 -7.06 20.61 28.21
CA ASN A 85 -7.29 20.39 26.78
C ASN A 85 -5.99 20.28 25.97
N ILE A 86 -5.00 19.55 26.49
CA ILE A 86 -3.70 19.35 25.82
C ILE A 86 -3.33 17.87 25.76
N PHE A 87 -2.48 17.52 24.79
CA PHE A 87 -1.70 16.28 24.83
C PHE A 87 -0.30 16.61 25.37
N PRO A 88 0.08 16.14 26.57
CA PRO A 88 1.36 16.47 27.20
C PRO A 88 2.56 16.00 26.37
N GLU A 89 3.58 16.85 26.23
CA GLU A 89 4.79 16.56 25.45
C GLU A 89 5.57 15.35 26.00
N ASN A 90 5.55 15.14 27.30
CA ASN A 90 6.19 13.98 27.94
C ASN A 90 5.54 12.64 27.56
N LEU A 91 4.36 12.64 26.95
CA LEU A 91 3.71 11.45 26.42
C LEU A 91 3.99 11.23 24.93
N MET A 92 4.66 12.14 24.22
CA MET A 92 5.08 11.94 22.83
C MET A 92 5.89 10.64 22.61
N PRO A 93 6.78 10.19 23.52
CA PRO A 93 7.48 8.92 23.38
C PRO A 93 6.56 7.68 23.31
N SER A 94 5.30 7.77 23.74
CA SER A 94 4.35 6.65 23.66
C SER A 94 4.01 6.23 22.21
N PHE A 95 4.21 7.13 21.23
CA PHE A 95 4.14 6.79 19.81
C PHE A 95 5.36 5.99 19.31
N GLY A 96 6.43 5.85 20.11
CA GLY A 96 7.59 5.02 19.76
C GLY A 96 7.25 3.53 19.58
N ASP A 97 6.19 3.06 20.25
CA ASP A 97 5.71 1.68 20.13
C ASP A 97 4.98 1.39 18.81
N MET A 98 4.82 2.38 17.93
CA MET A 98 4.19 2.22 16.62
C MET A 98 4.91 1.18 15.73
N GLN A 99 6.20 0.90 15.97
CA GLN A 99 6.94 -0.17 15.29
C GLN A 99 6.34 -1.58 15.52
N LYS A 100 5.57 -1.76 16.59
CA LYS A 100 4.89 -3.04 16.91
C LYS A 100 3.54 -3.20 16.20
N THR A 101 3.06 -2.17 15.52
CA THR A 101 1.79 -2.19 14.77
C THR A 101 1.97 -2.90 13.43
N ILE A 102 0.88 -3.44 12.88
CA ILE A 102 0.86 -3.90 11.50
C ILE A 102 0.79 -2.65 10.63
N LEU A 103 1.84 -2.41 9.84
CA LEU A 103 1.79 -1.43 8.77
C LEU A 103 0.75 -1.89 7.74
N PRO A 104 0.01 -0.98 7.08
CA PRO A 104 -0.99 -1.37 6.08
C PRO A 104 -0.32 -2.22 4.99
N LYS A 105 -0.51 -3.53 5.06
CA LYS A 105 -0.14 -4.52 4.05
C LYS A 105 -1.41 -5.01 3.37
N PHE A 106 -1.36 -5.27 2.07
CA PHE A 106 -2.49 -5.80 1.30
C PHE A 106 -2.39 -7.32 1.17
N ASP A 107 -2.17 -8.01 2.29
CA ASP A 107 -1.94 -9.45 2.36
C ASP A 107 -3.20 -10.26 2.76
N ARG A 108 -4.37 -9.60 2.88
CA ARG A 108 -5.62 -10.26 3.27
C ARG A 108 -6.02 -11.26 2.19
N SER A 109 -6.70 -12.34 2.59
CA SER A 109 -7.20 -13.35 1.64
C SER A 109 -8.14 -12.76 0.58
N GLN A 110 -8.87 -11.70 0.92
CA GLN A 110 -9.73 -10.93 0.01
C GLN A 110 -8.93 -10.07 -0.98
N ASP A 111 -7.70 -9.67 -0.64
CA ASP A 111 -6.81 -8.88 -1.48
C ASP A 111 -6.19 -9.70 -2.62
N ARG A 112 -6.13 -11.03 -2.46
CA ARG A 112 -5.58 -11.95 -3.48
C ARG A 112 -6.39 -12.01 -4.78
N PHE A 113 -7.65 -11.56 -4.75
CA PHE A 113 -8.57 -11.65 -5.89
C PHE A 113 -9.18 -10.30 -6.31
N ASN A 114 -8.91 -9.21 -5.58
CA ASN A 114 -9.35 -7.86 -5.92
C ASN A 114 -8.28 -7.03 -6.67
N GLY A 115 -7.13 -7.64 -6.98
CA GLY A 115 -5.98 -7.01 -7.62
C GLY A 115 -4.96 -6.36 -6.68
N LEU A 116 -5.28 -6.17 -5.39
CA LEU A 116 -4.40 -5.49 -4.43
C LEU A 116 -3.24 -6.37 -3.94
N GLY A 117 -3.48 -7.66 -3.74
CA GLY A 117 -2.48 -8.60 -3.20
C GLY A 117 -1.33 -8.93 -4.16
N ILE A 118 -1.42 -8.55 -5.44
CA ILE A 118 -0.32 -8.61 -6.42
C ILE A 118 0.32 -7.25 -6.67
N THR A 119 -0.43 -6.17 -6.47
CA THR A 119 0.06 -4.80 -6.73
C THR A 119 0.81 -4.22 -5.54
N VAL A 120 0.49 -4.65 -4.32
CA VAL A 120 1.11 -4.18 -3.08
C VAL A 120 1.43 -5.38 -2.17
N HIS A 121 2.57 -6.03 -2.40
CA HIS A 121 2.94 -7.29 -1.75
C HIS A 121 3.79 -7.09 -0.48
N ASP A 122 4.59 -6.03 -0.39
CA ASP A 122 5.39 -5.73 0.79
C ASP A 122 5.65 -4.24 0.93
N THR A 123 4.86 -3.59 1.78
CA THR A 123 5.03 -2.17 2.11
C THR A 123 6.47 -1.87 2.54
N TYR A 124 7.25 -1.28 1.63
CA TYR A 124 8.67 -1.01 1.80
C TYR A 124 8.93 0.09 2.81
N ALA A 125 8.10 1.14 2.78
CA ALA A 125 8.19 2.24 3.71
C ALA A 125 6.80 2.77 4.06
N THR A 126 6.57 3.08 5.34
CA THR A 126 5.38 3.77 5.81
C THR A 126 5.79 4.94 6.69
N HIS A 127 5.26 6.12 6.38
CA HIS A 127 5.36 7.31 7.22
C HIS A 127 3.95 7.71 7.66
N ILE A 128 3.76 7.84 8.98
CA ILE A 128 2.49 8.25 9.56
C ILE A 128 2.71 9.57 10.29
N THR A 129 1.89 10.57 9.98
CA THR A 129 1.95 11.91 10.54
C THR A 129 0.60 12.23 11.16
N ILE A 130 0.58 12.69 12.42
CA ILE A 130 -0.60 13.35 12.99
C ILE A 130 -0.49 14.81 12.56
N GLU A 131 -1.24 15.21 11.53
CA GLU A 131 -1.19 16.57 10.95
C GLU A 131 -1.80 17.60 11.89
N SER A 132 -2.86 17.23 12.61
CA SER A 132 -3.46 18.07 13.64
C SER A 132 -4.12 17.24 14.73
N LEU A 133 -4.16 17.83 15.93
CA LEU A 133 -4.91 17.33 17.08
C LEU A 133 -5.60 18.53 17.74
N HIS A 134 -6.91 18.59 17.62
CA HIS A 134 -7.77 19.58 18.28
C HIS A 134 -8.45 18.91 19.46
N ILE A 135 -8.30 19.50 20.65
CA ILE A 135 -8.90 19.00 21.89
C ILE A 135 -9.84 20.07 22.42
N GLU A 136 -11.07 19.66 22.67
CA GLU A 136 -12.12 20.43 23.30
C GLU A 136 -12.47 19.77 24.65
N LYS A 137 -13.36 20.42 25.42
CA LYS A 137 -13.65 20.04 26.81
C LYS A 137 -14.04 18.57 27.00
N ASP A 138 -14.77 18.00 26.05
CA ASP A 138 -15.32 16.64 26.11
C ASP A 138 -15.09 15.83 24.82
N SER A 139 -14.34 16.38 23.86
CA SER A 139 -14.06 15.73 22.60
C SER A 139 -12.70 16.07 22.02
N TYR A 140 -12.19 15.22 21.15
CA TYR A 140 -11.03 15.54 20.34
C TYR A 140 -11.24 15.13 18.88
N ARG A 141 -10.49 15.78 18.01
CA ARG A 141 -10.42 15.51 16.57
C ARG A 141 -8.97 15.50 16.15
N ALA A 142 -8.51 14.40 15.58
CA ALA A 142 -7.17 14.28 15.02
C ALA A 142 -7.22 13.96 13.52
N ILE A 143 -6.33 14.57 12.76
CA ILE A 143 -6.11 14.25 11.34
C ILE A 143 -4.80 13.48 11.23
N VAL A 144 -4.88 12.26 10.67
CA VAL A 144 -3.74 11.37 10.51
C VAL A 144 -3.50 11.12 9.04
N HIS A 145 -2.29 11.43 8.57
CA HIS A 145 -1.84 11.23 7.20
C HIS A 145 -0.89 10.03 7.13
N TYR A 146 -1.17 9.14 6.20
CA TYR A 146 -0.34 8.00 5.84
C TYR A 146 0.29 8.29 4.48
N ASN A 147 1.60 8.10 4.40
CA ASN A 147 2.36 8.09 3.15
C ASN A 147 3.10 6.76 3.07
N VAL A 148 2.75 5.95 2.09
CA VAL A 148 3.14 4.55 1.99
C VAL A 148 3.78 4.31 0.63
N GLN A 149 4.90 3.59 0.63
CA GLN A 149 5.59 3.16 -0.58
C GLN A 149 5.69 1.64 -0.62
N ASP A 150 5.50 1.08 -1.81
CA ASP A 150 5.82 -0.31 -2.12
C ASP A 150 6.61 -0.36 -3.45
N HIS A 151 7.10 -1.53 -3.83
CA HIS A 151 7.90 -1.80 -5.00
C HIS A 151 7.18 -2.79 -5.91
N PHE A 152 6.85 -2.37 -7.12
CA PHE A 152 6.32 -3.24 -8.16
C PHE A 152 7.46 -3.83 -9.00
N GLY A 153 7.87 -5.04 -8.62
CA GLY A 153 8.85 -5.84 -9.34
C GLY A 153 9.11 -7.16 -8.63
N LEU A 154 9.72 -8.11 -9.35
CA LEU A 154 10.07 -9.42 -8.78
C LEU A 154 11.56 -9.51 -8.44
N ASP A 155 11.84 -10.20 -7.34
CA ASP A 155 13.16 -10.65 -6.96
C ASP A 155 13.38 -12.14 -7.24
N ASN A 156 14.58 -12.64 -6.89
CA ASN A 156 14.93 -14.04 -7.11
C ASN A 156 14.16 -14.99 -6.18
N GLN A 157 13.75 -14.55 -4.99
CA GLN A 157 12.98 -15.35 -4.05
C GLN A 157 11.53 -15.49 -4.55
N ASP A 158 10.95 -14.42 -5.09
CA ASP A 158 9.60 -14.43 -5.66
C ASP A 158 9.46 -15.47 -6.77
N ILE A 159 10.40 -15.47 -7.73
CA ILE A 159 10.34 -16.41 -8.83
C ILE A 159 10.57 -17.85 -8.36
N MET A 160 11.40 -18.08 -7.35
CA MET A 160 11.57 -19.42 -6.77
C MET A 160 10.28 -19.95 -6.17
N LYS A 161 9.49 -19.10 -5.52
CA LYS A 161 8.20 -19.46 -4.92
C LYS A 161 7.10 -19.63 -5.97
N TYR A 162 7.03 -18.76 -6.97
CA TYR A 162 5.88 -18.67 -7.88
C TYR A 162 6.16 -19.11 -9.34
N ARG A 163 7.32 -19.72 -9.63
CA ARG A 163 7.73 -20.17 -10.99
C ARG A 163 6.71 -21.00 -11.76
N ASN A 164 5.83 -21.73 -11.08
CA ASN A 164 4.83 -22.57 -11.73
C ASN A 164 3.78 -21.74 -12.48
N LEU A 165 3.52 -20.52 -12.01
CA LEU A 165 2.55 -19.61 -12.61
C LEU A 165 3.18 -18.87 -13.80
N ARG A 166 2.50 -18.91 -14.96
CA ARG A 166 2.97 -18.23 -16.20
C ARG A 166 3.10 -16.72 -16.00
N PHE A 167 2.18 -16.12 -15.23
CA PHE A 167 2.18 -14.70 -14.89
C PHE A 167 3.54 -14.24 -14.30
N PHE A 168 4.02 -14.91 -13.26
CA PHE A 168 5.29 -14.57 -12.60
C PHE A 168 6.50 -14.83 -13.50
N ARG A 169 6.46 -15.87 -14.34
CA ARG A 169 7.52 -16.11 -15.34
C ARG A 169 7.62 -14.98 -16.36
N LEU A 170 6.49 -14.52 -16.90
CA LEU A 170 6.48 -13.40 -17.87
C LEU A 170 6.99 -12.11 -17.22
N TRP A 171 6.50 -11.78 -16.03
CA TRP A 171 6.95 -10.61 -15.28
C TRP A 171 8.47 -10.65 -15.05
N PHE A 172 8.99 -11.78 -14.57
CA PHE A 172 10.41 -11.95 -14.30
C PHE A 172 11.25 -11.83 -15.58
N VAL A 173 10.84 -12.45 -16.69
CA VAL A 173 11.53 -12.37 -17.97
C VAL A 173 11.55 -10.94 -18.51
N LEU A 174 10.41 -10.24 -18.50
CA LEU A 174 10.31 -8.85 -18.94
C LEU A 174 11.25 -7.94 -18.14
N GLN A 175 11.39 -8.19 -16.83
CA GLN A 175 12.23 -7.39 -15.95
C GLN A 175 13.73 -7.73 -16.03
N ARG A 176 14.06 -9.02 -15.99
CA ARG A 176 15.43 -9.49 -15.70
C ARG A 176 16.20 -9.98 -16.92
N TYR A 177 15.53 -10.33 -18.02
CA TYR A 177 16.23 -10.74 -19.23
C TYR A 177 16.96 -9.53 -19.83
N ASN A 178 18.25 -9.67 -20.11
CA ASN A 178 19.10 -8.57 -20.59
C ASN A 178 18.63 -7.96 -21.92
N GLN A 179 17.92 -8.73 -22.76
CA GLN A 179 17.29 -8.24 -23.98
C GLN A 179 15.88 -7.67 -23.74
N PHE A 180 15.41 -7.47 -22.51
CA PHE A 180 14.21 -6.68 -22.25
C PHE A 180 14.54 -5.56 -21.27
N GLY A 181 14.83 -5.91 -20.02
CA GLY A 181 15.29 -4.97 -19.00
C GLY A 181 14.25 -3.91 -18.61
N TYR A 182 12.96 -4.24 -18.65
CA TYR A 182 11.92 -3.32 -18.18
C TYR A 182 12.06 -3.08 -16.68
N LYS A 183 12.18 -1.81 -16.29
CA LYS A 183 12.52 -1.47 -14.91
C LYS A 183 11.32 -1.66 -13.98
N PRO A 184 11.52 -2.26 -12.80
CA PRO A 184 10.53 -2.17 -11.74
C PRO A 184 10.42 -0.72 -11.26
N PHE A 185 9.38 -0.42 -10.49
CA PHE A 185 9.12 0.95 -10.02
C PHE A 185 8.51 0.97 -8.63
N MET A 186 8.63 2.11 -7.95
CA MET A 186 7.97 2.35 -6.67
C MET A 186 6.51 2.76 -6.89
N THR A 187 5.61 2.29 -6.05
CA THR A 187 4.24 2.75 -5.95
C THR A 187 4.11 3.65 -4.73
N ASP A 188 3.59 4.86 -4.92
CA ASP A 188 3.28 5.73 -3.78
C ASP A 188 1.77 5.78 -3.55
N MET A 189 1.39 5.66 -2.29
CA MET A 189 0.01 5.70 -1.80
C MET A 189 -0.09 6.70 -0.66
N LYS A 190 -1.17 7.47 -0.64
CA LYS A 190 -1.46 8.41 0.45
C LYS A 190 -2.89 8.25 0.95
N ALA A 191 -3.06 8.36 2.26
CA ALA A 191 -4.39 8.36 2.87
C ALA A 191 -4.44 9.33 4.05
N THR A 192 -5.41 10.23 4.03
CA THR A 192 -5.75 11.06 5.19
C THR A 192 -7.04 10.54 5.82
N VAL A 193 -6.98 10.28 7.13
CA VAL A 193 -8.09 9.78 7.93
C VAL A 193 -8.30 10.66 9.15
N GLU A 194 -9.55 10.73 9.58
CA GLU A 194 -9.97 11.50 10.74
C GLU A 194 -10.28 10.56 11.89
N ILE A 195 -9.72 10.85 13.06
CA ILE A 195 -10.05 10.20 14.33
C ILE A 195 -10.86 11.20 15.16
N LYS A 196 -11.95 10.72 15.74
CA LYS A 196 -12.73 11.44 16.75
C LYS A 196 -12.91 10.56 17.98
N GLY A 197 -12.91 11.19 19.14
CA GLY A 197 -13.28 10.56 20.40
C GLY A 197 -13.82 11.58 21.39
N ARG A 198 -14.31 11.07 22.52
CA ARG A 198 -14.93 11.83 23.60
C ARG A 198 -14.45 11.31 24.94
N LYS A 199 -14.53 12.17 25.97
CA LYS A 199 -14.22 11.85 27.35
C LYS A 199 -15.14 10.74 27.90
#